data_AF-A0A7C4NAY5-F1
#
_entry.id   AF-A0A7C4NAY5-F1
#
_cell.length_a   1.000
_cell.length_b   1.000
_cell.length_c   1.000
_cell.angle_alpha   90.00
_cell.angle_beta   90.00
_cell.angle_gamma   90.00
#
_symmetry.space_group_name_H-M   'P 1'
#
loop_
_entity.id
_entity.type
_entity.pdbx_description
1 polymer ?
#
loop_
_entity_poly.entity_id
_entity_poly.type
_entity_poly.pdbx_seq_one_letter_code
_entity_poly.pdbx_strand_id
1 'polypeptide(L)' 'MIVPMSSPDLTADDIAAVNAVLHTPILSIGPQIEAFEQAAANAVGAKYGIGVTSGTA' A
#
# COMPACT_ATOMS: atom_id res chain seq x y z
N MET A 1 -29.70 2.28 13.28
CA MET A 1 -28.77 1.93 12.18
C MET A 1 -27.73 3.03 12.12
N ILE A 2 -26.46 2.70 12.32
CA ILE A 2 -25.37 3.68 12.23
C ILE A 2 -24.89 3.67 10.78
N VAL A 3 -24.81 4.84 10.15
CA VAL A 3 -24.16 5.02 8.85
C VAL A 3 -22.86 5.78 9.08
N PRO A 4 -21.70 5.10 9.04
CA PRO A 4 -20.42 5.75 9.27
C PRO A 4 -20.04 6.66 8.09
N MET A 5 -19.29 7.73 8.38
CA MET A 5 -18.79 8.67 7.37
C MET A 5 -17.64 8.06 6.53
N SER A 6 -16.90 7.11 7.11
CA SER A 6 -15.82 6.38 6.43
C SER A 6 -15.70 4.97 7.01
N SER A 7 -15.32 4.02 6.16
CA SER A 7 -14.93 2.66 6.53
C SER A 7 -13.76 2.27 5.61
N PRO A 8 -12.63 1.79 6.14
CA PRO A 8 -11.58 1.19 5.32
C PRO A 8 -12.14 0.02 4.50
N ASP A 9 -11.72 -0.06 3.24
CA ASP A 9 -11.99 -1.21 2.37
C ASP A 9 -10.79 -2.14 2.43
N LEU A 10 -10.94 -3.29 3.09
CA LEU A 10 -9.90 -4.28 3.27
C LEU A 10 -10.42 -5.64 2.80
N THR A 11 -9.68 -6.25 1.89
CA THR A 11 -10.01 -7.52 1.24
C THR A 11 -9.13 -8.66 1.77
N ALA A 12 -9.42 -9.89 1.36
CA ALA A 12 -8.58 -11.05 1.68
C ALA A 12 -7.17 -10.94 1.07
N ASP A 13 -7.04 -10.27 -0.09
CA ASP A 13 -5.76 -10.09 -0.77
C ASP A 13 -4.85 -9.14 0.00
N ASP A 14 -5.40 -8.10 0.65
CA ASP A 14 -4.65 -7.19 1.51
C ASP A 14 -4.03 -7.93 2.71
N ILE A 15 -4.80 -8.83 3.33
CA ILE A 15 -4.33 -9.67 4.45
C ILE A 15 -3.23 -10.62 3.97
N ALA A 16 -3.41 -11.23 2.80
CA ALA A 16 -2.41 -12.12 2.22
C ALA A 16 -1.09 -11.37 1.92
N ALA A 17 -1.17 -10.16 1.38
CA ALA A 17 -0.01 -9.32 1.10
C ALA A 17 0.77 -8.96 2.38
N VAL A 18 0.07 -8.56 3.46
CA VAL A 18 0.70 -8.31 4.76
C VAL A 18 1.37 -9.57 5.31
N ASN A 19 0.66 -10.70 5.28
CA ASN A 19 1.21 -11.96 5.75
C ASN A 19 2.46 -12.35 4.96
N ALA A 20 2.49 -12.15 3.64
CA ALA A 20 3.68 -12.42 2.84
C ALA A 20 4.90 -11.62 3.34
N VAL A 21 4.74 -10.35 3.68
CA VAL A 21 5.82 -9.51 4.25
C VAL A 21 6.26 -10.01 5.63
N LEU A 22 5.32 -10.40 6.48
CA LEU A 22 5.61 -10.91 7.83
C LEU A 22 6.43 -12.22 7.82
N HIS A 23 6.37 -12.99 6.73
CA HIS A 23 7.21 -14.18 6.53
C HIS A 23 8.63 -13.85 6.00
N THR A 24 8.98 -12.56 5.88
CA THR A 24 10.32 -12.10 5.48
C THR A 24 11.02 -11.36 6.63
N PRO A 25 12.35 -11.21 6.59
CA PRO A 25 13.06 -10.38 7.57
C PRO A 25 12.97 -8.87 7.28
N ILE A 26 12.31 -8.43 6.20
CA ILE A 26 12.30 -7.03 5.75
C ILE A 26 10.92 -6.42 5.98
N LEU A 27 10.80 -5.63 7.04
CA LEU A 27 9.54 -4.97 7.42
C LEU A 27 9.46 -3.50 7.03
N SER A 28 10.56 -2.91 6.54
CA SER A 28 10.63 -1.51 6.15
C SER A 28 11.49 -1.35 4.91
N ILE A 29 11.07 -0.46 4.01
CA ILE A 29 11.77 -0.08 2.76
C ILE A 29 12.25 -1.34 2.00
N GLY A 30 11.35 -2.30 1.83
CA GLY A 30 11.58 -3.54 1.10
C GLY A 30 11.02 -3.50 -0.33
N PRO A 31 11.11 -4.60 -1.08
CA PRO A 31 10.67 -4.64 -2.49
C PRO A 31 9.21 -4.27 -2.72
N GLN A 32 8.36 -4.35 -1.69
CA GLN A 32 6.95 -3.93 -1.78
C GLN A 32 6.78 -2.42 -1.99
N ILE A 33 7.72 -1.57 -1.51
CA ILE A 33 7.63 -0.12 -1.74
C ILE A 33 7.89 0.22 -3.20
N GLU A 34 8.89 -0.40 -3.82
CA GLU A 34 9.23 -0.20 -5.24
C GLU A 34 8.07 -0.67 -6.14
N ALA A 35 7.47 -1.82 -5.80
CA ALA A 35 6.30 -2.34 -6.51
C ALA A 35 5.10 -1.39 -6.40
N PHE A 36 4.84 -0.86 -5.20
CA PHE A 36 3.78 0.13 -4.97
C PHE A 36 4.02 1.43 -5.75
N GLU A 37 5.23 1.97 -5.71
CA GLU A 37 5.60 3.20 -6.42
C GLU A 37 5.41 3.07 -7.93
N GLN A 38 5.85 1.95 -8.52
CA GLN A 38 5.68 1.69 -9.94
C GLN A 38 4.21 1.52 -10.31
N ALA A 39 3.43 0.80 -9.49
CA ALA A 39 2.00 0.61 -9.72
C ALA A 39 1.23 1.93 -9.63
N ALA A 40 1.54 2.77 -8.63
CA ALA A 40 0.93 4.08 -8.45
C ALA A 40 1.26 5.02 -9.63
N ALA A 41 2.51 5.06 -10.07
CA ALA A 41 2.93 5.84 -11.24
C ALA A 41 2.15 5.41 -12.50
N ASN A 42 2.07 4.10 -12.74
CA ASN A 42 1.34 3.53 -13.89
C ASN A 42 -0.15 3.83 -13.84
N ALA A 43 -0.78 3.75 -12.65
CA ALA A 43 -2.22 3.97 -12.47
C ALA A 43 -2.67 5.39 -12.88
N VAL A 44 -1.79 6.38 -12.74
CA VAL A 44 -2.08 7.78 -13.10
C VAL A 44 -1.34 8.27 -14.35
N GLY A 45 -0.57 7.40 -15.02
CA GLY A 45 0.25 7.76 -16.17
C GLY A 45 1.43 8.70 -15.85
N ALA A 46 1.88 8.72 -14.61
CA ALA A 46 3.05 9.49 -14.19
C ALA A 46 4.34 8.75 -14.51
N LYS A 47 5.43 9.51 -14.68
CA LYS A 47 6.77 8.96 -14.91
C LYS A 47 7.37 8.30 -13.66
N TYR A 48 6.99 8.78 -12.47
CA TYR A 48 7.53 8.36 -11.18
C TYR A 48 6.42 8.32 -10.12
N GLY A 49 6.58 7.44 -9.13
CA GLY A 49 5.80 7.39 -7.90
C GLY A 49 6.75 7.38 -6.70
N ILE A 50 6.35 7.97 -5.58
CA ILE A 50 7.17 8.04 -4.36
C ILE A 50 6.29 7.65 -3.17
N GLY A 51 6.67 6.60 -2.47
CA GLY A 51 6.00 6.13 -1.26
C GLY A 51 6.49 6.89 -0.04
N VAL A 52 5.61 7.69 0.56
CA VAL A 52 5.86 8.40 1.82
C VAL A 52 4.93 7.88 2.92
N THR A 53 5.26 8.19 4.18
CA THR A 53 4.53 7.67 5.35
C THR A 53 3.11 8.24 5.49
N SER A 54 2.82 9.39 4.88
CA SER A 54 1.49 10.00 4.86
C SER A 54 1.42 11.11 3.80
N GLY A 55 0.22 11.61 3.49
CA GLY A 55 0.05 12.75 2.58
C GLY A 55 0.54 14.12 3.13
N THR A 56 1.01 14.18 4.38
CA THR A 56 1.60 15.41 4.97
C THR A 56 3.12 15.42 4.91
N ALA A 57 3.76 14.25 4.88
CA ALA A 57 5.21 14.08 4.90
C ALA A 57 5.80 14.28 3.49
#